data_AF-A0A1Q9PBC6-F1
#
_entry.id   AF-A0A1Q9PBC6-F1
#
_cell.length_a   1.000
_cell.length_b   1.000
_cell.length_c   1.000
_cell.angle_alpha   90.00
_cell.angle_beta   90.00
_cell.angle_gamma   90.00
#
_symmetry.space_group_name_H-M   'P 1'
#
loop_
_entity.id
_entity.type
_entity.pdbx_description
1 polymer ?
#
loop_
_entity_poly.entity_id
_entity_poly.type
_entity_poly.pdbx_seq_one_letter_code
_entity_poly.pdbx_strand_id
1 'polypeptide(L)'
;MSHKVESSPEIYHLANQLQRINYLGNVQTIQIEFEFIPEDKKVELDDMFQDSTGIGKFKSDLIILEQISGRDMLEIINTLHNVSLVFGDLSVIDGITSLVEVNYQGETYFVVVSYNPSTSGLELISTSESKLYFELLNFIRTKWALSKTFIK
;
A
#
# COMPACT_ATOMS: atom_id res chain seq x y z
N MET A 1 22.87 0.20 22.21
CA MET A 1 23.57 0.14 20.91
C MET A 1 22.58 0.61 19.87
N SER A 2 22.82 1.76 19.22
CA SER A 2 21.92 2.26 18.18
C SER A 2 22.11 1.44 16.91
N HIS A 3 21.15 0.59 16.56
CA HIS A 3 21.07 0.06 15.22
C HIS A 3 20.79 1.24 14.28
N LYS A 4 21.81 1.67 13.53
CA LYS A 4 21.56 2.39 12.28
C LYS A 4 20.81 1.40 11.40
N VAL A 5 19.51 1.59 11.26
CA VAL A 5 18.67 0.85 10.32
C VAL A 5 19.12 1.27 8.93
N GLU A 6 19.98 0.48 8.29
CA GLU A 6 20.13 0.55 6.83
C GLU A 6 18.86 -0.07 6.25
N SER A 7 17.84 0.76 6.00
CA SER A 7 16.63 0.30 5.34
C SER A 7 16.99 -0.18 3.93
N SER A 8 16.59 -1.41 3.60
CA SER A 8 16.99 -2.06 2.35
C SER A 8 16.50 -1.28 1.13
N PRO A 9 17.22 -1.32 -0.02
CA PRO A 9 16.76 -0.72 -1.27
C PRO A 9 15.35 -1.17 -1.69
N GLU A 10 14.95 -2.38 -1.30
CA GLU A 10 13.64 -2.97 -1.58
C GLU A 10 12.51 -2.27 -0.80
N ILE A 11 12.73 -1.95 0.48
CA ILE A 11 11.77 -1.19 1.29
C ILE A 11 11.49 0.18 0.65
N TYR A 12 12.54 0.91 0.28
CA TYR A 12 12.39 2.20 -0.39
C TYR A 12 11.74 2.08 -1.75
N HIS A 13 12.10 1.05 -2.52
CA HIS A 13 11.48 0.79 -3.81
C HIS A 13 9.97 0.60 -3.66
N LEU A 14 9.53 -0.30 -2.77
CA LEU A 14 8.11 -0.58 -2.56
C LEU A 14 7.37 0.63 -1.95
N ALA A 15 7.98 1.34 -0.99
CA ALA A 15 7.43 2.58 -0.44
C ALA A 15 7.19 3.64 -1.53
N ASN A 16 8.12 3.79 -2.49
CA ASN A 16 7.94 4.66 -3.65
C ASN A 16 6.77 4.20 -4.53
N GLN A 17 6.56 2.90 -4.72
CA GLN A 17 5.41 2.38 -5.47
C GLN A 17 4.08 2.71 -4.78
N LEU A 18 4.03 2.57 -3.45
CA LEU A 18 2.84 2.94 -2.67
C LEU A 18 2.62 4.45 -2.68
N GLN A 19 3.68 5.25 -2.64
CA GLN A 19 3.57 6.69 -2.80
C GLN A 19 3.00 7.08 -4.17
N ARG A 20 3.28 6.31 -5.23
CA ARG A 20 2.68 6.53 -6.55
C ARG A 20 1.17 6.29 -6.56
N ILE A 21 0.62 5.48 -5.65
CA ILE A 21 -0.84 5.33 -5.48
C ILE A 21 -1.47 6.64 -5.00
N ASN A 22 -0.78 7.42 -4.16
CA ASN A 22 -1.21 8.76 -3.75
C ASN A 22 -1.28 9.76 -4.93
N TYR A 23 -0.66 9.46 -6.07
CA TYR A 23 -0.79 10.29 -7.28
C TYR A 23 -2.16 10.10 -7.98
N LEU A 24 -2.85 9.00 -7.71
CA LEU A 24 -4.18 8.72 -8.25
C LEU A 24 -5.24 9.64 -7.62
N GLY A 25 -5.13 9.86 -6.31
CA GLY A 25 -6.06 10.63 -5.49
C GLY A 25 -5.72 10.52 -4.00
N ASN A 26 -6.69 10.84 -3.15
CA ASN A 26 -6.53 10.74 -1.70
C ASN A 26 -6.70 9.28 -1.24
N VAL A 27 -5.63 8.65 -0.75
CA VAL A 27 -5.66 7.25 -0.31
C VAL A 27 -6.26 7.16 1.08
N GLN A 28 -7.39 6.47 1.18
CA GLN A 28 -8.13 6.29 2.42
C GLN A 28 -7.55 5.14 3.24
N THR A 29 -7.21 4.04 2.58
CA THR A 29 -6.65 2.85 3.23
C THR A 29 -5.68 2.11 2.31
N ILE A 30 -4.64 1.50 2.88
CA ILE A 30 -3.80 0.49 2.23
C ILE A 30 -3.94 -0.83 2.99
N GLN A 31 -4.10 -1.92 2.27
CA GLN A 31 -4.17 -3.28 2.80
C GLN A 31 -3.03 -4.08 2.16
N ILE A 32 -2.14 -4.63 2.99
CA ILE A 32 -1.04 -5.49 2.57
C ILE A 32 -1.47 -6.93 2.84
N GLU A 33 -1.52 -7.71 1.77
CA GLU A 33 -1.98 -9.09 1.74
C GLU A 33 -0.77 -10.03 1.62
N PHE A 34 -0.82 -11.14 2.33
CA PHE A 34 0.23 -12.15 2.35
C PHE A 34 -0.33 -13.46 1.79
N GLU A 35 0.47 -14.20 1.01
CA GLU A 35 0.06 -15.49 0.44
C GLU A 35 -0.16 -16.53 1.55
N PHE A 36 0.77 -16.57 2.51
CA PHE A 36 0.72 -17.45 3.67
C PHE A 36 1.52 -16.86 4.82
N ILE A 37 0.96 -16.88 6.03
CA ILE A 37 1.65 -16.47 7.25
C ILE A 37 1.74 -17.66 8.20
N PRO A 38 2.94 -18.18 8.48
CA PRO A 38 3.16 -19.17 9.53
C PRO A 38 2.65 -18.68 10.89
N GLU A 39 2.10 -19.58 11.71
CA GLU A 39 1.45 -19.20 12.98
C GLU A 39 2.41 -18.46 13.95
N ASP A 40 3.67 -18.87 14.00
CA ASP A 40 4.72 -18.19 14.77
C ASP A 40 4.92 -16.73 14.32
N LYS A 41 4.85 -16.49 13.01
CA LYS A 41 4.94 -15.14 12.42
C LYS A 41 3.68 -14.32 12.61
N LYS A 42 2.50 -14.94 12.70
CA LYS A 42 1.26 -14.23 13.06
C LYS A 42 1.36 -13.62 14.45
N VAL A 43 1.91 -14.36 15.41
CA VAL A 43 2.14 -13.84 16.77
C VAL A 43 3.13 -12.68 16.76
N GLU A 44 4.25 -12.81 16.04
CA GLU A 44 5.22 -11.71 15.89
C GLU A 44 4.60 -10.46 15.25
N LEU A 45 3.75 -10.60 14.22
CA LEU A 45 3.04 -9.48 13.60
C LEU A 45 2.00 -8.88 14.54
N ASP A 46 1.22 -9.70 15.24
CA ASP A 46 0.21 -9.23 16.18
C ASP A 46 0.86 -8.41 17.30
N ASP A 47 1.95 -8.90 17.90
CA ASP A 47 2.72 -8.16 18.91
C ASP A 47 3.27 -6.84 18.36
N MET A 48 3.76 -6.83 17.12
CA MET A 48 4.40 -5.66 16.51
C MET A 48 3.40 -4.59 16.07
N PHE A 49 2.20 -4.99 15.61
CA PHE A 49 1.15 -4.08 15.11
C PHE A 49 0.00 -3.84 16.10
N GLN A 50 0.00 -4.48 17.27
CA GLN A 50 -0.82 -4.08 18.42
C GLN A 50 -0.19 -2.95 19.25
N ASP A 51 1.11 -2.69 19.06
CA ASP A 51 1.81 -1.70 19.86
C ASP A 51 1.30 -0.29 19.54
N SER A 52 0.95 0.45 20.60
CA SER A 52 0.17 1.71 20.66
C SER A 52 0.64 2.91 19.82
N THR A 53 1.57 2.70 18.89
CA THR A 53 2.13 3.64 17.92
C THR A 53 1.18 4.01 16.78
N GLY A 54 0.21 3.15 16.44
CA GLY A 54 -0.81 3.43 15.41
C GLY A 54 -0.36 3.26 13.95
N ILE A 55 0.83 2.69 13.70
CA ILE A 55 1.45 2.56 12.37
C ILE A 55 0.71 1.58 11.44
N GLY A 56 -0.29 0.86 11.94
CA GLY A 56 -1.12 -0.08 11.17
C GLY A 56 -1.85 -1.04 12.10
N LYS A 57 -2.71 -1.89 11.56
CA LYS A 57 -3.40 -2.95 12.30
C LYS A 57 -3.20 -4.28 11.59
N PHE A 58 -2.67 -5.27 12.29
CA PHE A 58 -2.68 -6.65 11.81
C PHE A 58 -4.03 -7.29 12.14
N LYS A 59 -4.75 -7.77 11.12
CA LYS A 59 -6.05 -8.43 11.30
C LYS A 59 -6.32 -9.38 10.14
N SER A 60 -6.75 -10.60 10.48
CA SER A 60 -7.20 -11.59 9.49
C SER A 60 -6.15 -11.88 8.40
N ASP A 61 -4.88 -11.98 8.81
CA ASP A 61 -3.73 -12.22 7.92
C ASP A 61 -3.44 -11.05 6.94
N LEU A 62 -3.82 -9.83 7.31
CA LEU A 62 -3.60 -8.60 6.55
C LEU A 62 -3.01 -7.52 7.46
N ILE A 63 -2.19 -6.63 6.90
CA ILE A 63 -1.85 -5.35 7.55
C ILE A 63 -2.69 -4.24 6.93
N ILE A 64 -3.39 -3.48 7.76
CA ILE A 64 -4.26 -2.37 7.34
C ILE A 64 -3.66 -1.05 7.83
N LEU A 65 -3.48 -0.11 6.90
CA LEU A 65 -3.08 1.28 7.14
C LEU A 65 -4.29 2.18 6.84
N GLU A 66 -4.71 3.02 7.78
CA GLU A 66 -5.88 3.91 7.65
C GLU A 66 -5.45 5.38 7.55
N GLN A 67 -6.23 6.21 6.83
CA GLN A 67 -6.07 7.66 6.73
C GLN A 67 -4.67 8.13 6.30
N ILE A 68 -4.18 7.62 5.16
CA ILE A 68 -2.90 8.05 4.60
C ILE A 68 -3.06 9.42 3.92
N SER A 69 -3.33 10.45 4.72
CA SER A 69 -3.41 11.82 4.24
C SER A 69 -2.01 12.35 3.91
N GLY A 70 -1.58 12.17 2.66
CA GLY A 70 -0.54 12.97 2.00
C GLY A 70 0.87 13.04 2.61
N ARG A 71 1.20 12.39 3.74
CA ARG A 71 2.51 12.58 4.38
C ARG A 71 3.29 11.42 4.93
N ASP A 72 2.72 10.30 5.37
CA ASP A 72 3.56 9.37 6.13
C ASP A 72 4.20 8.26 5.29
N MET A 73 5.02 8.68 4.33
CA MET A 73 6.03 7.80 3.69
C MET A 73 6.87 7.08 4.76
N LEU A 74 7.10 7.73 5.90
CA LEU A 74 7.75 7.12 7.07
C LEU A 74 6.94 5.98 7.67
N GLU A 75 5.62 6.08 7.78
CA GLU A 75 4.77 4.98 8.27
C GLU A 75 4.77 3.81 7.30
N ILE A 76 4.73 4.08 6.00
CA ILE A 76 4.87 3.03 4.98
C ILE A 76 6.23 2.35 5.09
N ILE A 77 7.32 3.12 5.18
CA ILE A 77 8.68 2.58 5.34
C ILE A 77 8.78 1.77 6.63
N ASN A 78 8.24 2.26 7.75
CA ASN A 78 8.27 1.57 9.04
C ASN A 78 7.45 0.27 8.99
N THR A 79 6.28 0.30 8.35
CA THR A 79 5.45 -0.89 8.15
C THR A 79 6.23 -1.95 7.35
N LEU A 80 6.80 -1.56 6.21
CA LEU A 80 7.58 -2.48 5.38
C LEU A 80 8.84 -2.96 6.11
N HIS A 81 9.48 -2.11 6.92
CA HIS A 81 10.61 -2.53 7.74
C HIS A 81 10.19 -3.58 8.77
N ASN A 82 9.08 -3.37 9.46
CA ASN A 82 8.50 -4.31 10.41
C ASN A 82 8.16 -5.66 9.76
N VAL A 83 7.54 -5.64 8.56
CA VAL A 83 7.33 -6.86 7.78
C VAL A 83 8.66 -7.56 7.49
N SER A 84 9.66 -6.84 7.01
CA SER A 84 10.99 -7.40 6.70
C SER A 84 11.70 -7.95 7.94
N LEU A 85 11.49 -7.39 9.14
CA LEU A 85 12.04 -7.94 10.38
C LEU A 85 11.42 -9.28 10.77
N VAL A 86 10.11 -9.43 10.55
CA VAL A 86 9.37 -10.66 10.88
C VAL A 86 9.67 -11.78 9.88
N PHE A 87 9.63 -11.48 8.58
CA PHE A 87 9.75 -12.49 7.53
C PHE A 87 11.16 -12.63 6.94
N GLY A 88 12.04 -11.66 7.15
CA GLY A 88 13.38 -11.60 6.56
C GLY A 88 13.45 -10.89 5.20
N ASP A 89 12.35 -10.84 4.46
CA ASP A 89 12.23 -10.16 3.17
C ASP A 89 10.78 -9.67 2.91
N LEU A 90 10.56 -8.97 1.78
CA LEU A 90 9.25 -8.47 1.37
C LEU A 90 8.58 -9.31 0.26
N SER A 91 9.21 -10.41 -0.17
CA SER A 91 8.68 -11.28 -1.22
C SER A 91 7.43 -12.05 -0.78
N VAL A 92 7.18 -12.10 0.52
CA VAL A 92 5.96 -12.66 1.15
C VAL A 92 4.69 -11.84 0.91
N ILE A 93 4.82 -10.60 0.44
CA ILE A 93 3.69 -9.73 0.12
C ILE A 93 3.12 -10.16 -1.24
N ASP A 94 1.90 -10.71 -1.24
CA ASP A 94 1.21 -11.17 -2.44
C ASP A 94 0.60 -10.00 -3.23
N GLY A 95 -0.04 -9.10 -2.50
CA GLY A 95 -0.80 -8.00 -3.08
C GLY A 95 -0.94 -6.83 -2.13
N ILE A 96 -1.18 -5.65 -2.72
CA ILE A 96 -1.48 -4.45 -1.97
C ILE A 96 -2.73 -3.81 -2.54
N THR A 97 -3.81 -3.83 -1.77
CA THR A 97 -5.10 -3.24 -2.15
C THR A 97 -5.25 -1.87 -1.52
N SER A 98 -5.71 -0.88 -2.27
CA SER A 98 -5.88 0.49 -1.79
C SER A 98 -7.25 1.06 -2.15
N LEU A 99 -7.92 1.68 -1.18
CA LEU A 99 -9.12 2.48 -1.41
C LEU A 99 -8.68 3.92 -1.65
N VAL A 100 -9.02 4.46 -2.82
CA VAL A 100 -8.60 5.79 -3.25
C VAL A 100 -9.82 6.63 -3.59
N GLU A 101 -9.88 7.81 -3.02
CA GLU A 101 -10.81 8.86 -3.39
C GLU A 101 -10.22 9.69 -4.52
N VAL A 102 -10.84 9.66 -5.70
CA VAL A 102 -10.34 10.33 -6.91
C VAL A 102 -11.31 11.41 -7.37
N ASN A 103 -10.77 12.54 -7.82
CA ASN A 103 -11.55 13.58 -8.48
C ASN A 103 -11.50 13.39 -10.00
N TYR A 104 -12.65 13.13 -10.61
CA TYR A 104 -12.81 12.93 -12.04
C TYR A 104 -13.94 13.80 -12.58
N GLN A 105 -13.63 14.65 -13.57
CA GLN A 105 -14.57 15.61 -14.17
C GLN A 105 -15.29 16.52 -13.16
N GLY A 106 -14.63 16.85 -12.04
CA GLY A 106 -15.17 17.71 -10.99
C GLY A 106 -15.95 16.97 -9.89
N GLU A 107 -16.21 15.68 -10.06
CA GLU A 107 -16.92 14.85 -9.09
C GLU A 107 -15.95 13.89 -8.36
N THR A 108 -16.33 13.47 -7.16
CA THR A 108 -15.55 12.54 -6.34
C THR A 108 -16.06 11.11 -6.48
N TYR A 109 -15.14 10.17 -6.73
CA TYR A 109 -15.41 8.73 -6.81
C TYR A 109 -14.47 7.95 -5.91
N PHE A 110 -14.93 6.81 -5.41
CA PHE A 110 -14.07 5.87 -4.69
C PHE A 110 -13.71 4.72 -5.62
N VAL A 111 -12.41 4.43 -5.71
CA VAL A 111 -11.90 3.31 -6.49
C VAL A 111 -11.08 2.39 -5.60
N VAL A 112 -11.15 1.09 -5.87
CA VAL A 112 -10.27 0.10 -5.26
C VAL A 112 -9.26 -0.32 -6.31
N VAL A 113 -7.97 -0.12 -6.01
CA VAL A 113 -6.87 -0.53 -6.89
C VAL A 113 -6.04 -1.59 -6.20
N SER A 114 -5.53 -2.55 -6.98
CA SER A 114 -4.58 -3.55 -6.51
C SER A 114 -3.23 -3.30 -7.18
N TYR A 115 -2.18 -3.28 -6.37
CA TYR A 115 -0.80 -3.24 -6.80
C TYR A 115 -0.14 -4.58 -6.46
N ASN A 116 0.48 -5.21 -7.46
CA ASN A 116 1.22 -6.45 -7.28
C ASN A 116 2.74 -6.13 -7.33
N PRO A 117 3.49 -6.31 -6.22
CA PRO A 117 4.92 -6.01 -6.17
C PRO A 117 5.75 -6.78 -7.22
N SER A 118 5.42 -8.06 -7.43
CA SER A 118 6.15 -8.97 -8.33
C SER A 118 6.06 -8.57 -9.80
N THR A 119 4.92 -8.02 -10.24
CA THR A 119 4.71 -7.59 -11.63
C THR A 119 4.86 -6.07 -11.82
N SER A 120 4.90 -5.31 -10.71
CA SER A 120 4.80 -3.85 -10.71
C SER A 120 3.56 -3.30 -11.44
N GLY A 121 2.52 -4.14 -11.57
CA GLY A 121 1.24 -3.83 -12.18
C GLY A 121 0.30 -3.12 -11.21
N LEU A 122 -0.51 -2.20 -11.75
CA LEU A 122 -1.63 -1.60 -11.02
C LEU A 122 -2.92 -1.91 -11.78
N GLU A 123 -3.88 -2.47 -11.08
CA GLU A 123 -5.18 -2.85 -11.60
C GLU A 123 -6.31 -2.12 -10.87
N LEU A 124 -7.38 -1.78 -11.60
CA LEU A 124 -8.62 -1.30 -10.99
C LEU A 124 -9.48 -2.53 -10.69
N ILE A 125 -9.84 -2.72 -9.43
CA ILE A 125 -10.67 -3.84 -8.97
C ILE A 125 -12.14 -3.43 -8.99
N SER A 126 -12.46 -2.25 -8.46
CA SER A 126 -13.83 -1.76 -8.39
C SER A 126 -13.90 -0.24 -8.29
N THR A 127 -15.11 0.29 -8.48
CA THR A 127 -15.44 1.71 -8.35
C THR A 127 -16.82 1.86 -7.73
N SER A 128 -17.05 2.98 -7.05
CA SER A 128 -18.36 3.36 -6.51
C SER A 128 -19.41 3.61 -7.60
N GLU A 129 -19.01 3.91 -8.84
CA GLU A 129 -19.91 4.12 -9.98
C GLU A 129 -19.58 3.17 -11.13
N SER A 130 -20.39 2.12 -11.27
CA SER A 130 -20.15 1.04 -12.23
C SER A 130 -20.31 1.47 -13.69
N LYS A 131 -21.12 2.49 -13.98
CA LYS A 131 -21.31 3.01 -15.35
C LYS A 131 -20.07 3.69 -15.91
N LEU A 132 -19.19 4.19 -15.04
CA LEU A 132 -17.96 4.90 -15.40
C LEU A 132 -16.72 4.01 -15.30
N TYR A 133 -16.88 2.69 -15.19
CA TYR A 133 -15.78 1.77 -14.93
C TYR A 133 -14.65 1.91 -15.94
N PHE A 134 -14.95 1.96 -17.25
CA PHE A 134 -13.92 2.02 -18.29
C PHE A 134 -13.24 3.39 -18.35
N GLU A 135 -13.98 4.47 -18.13
CA GLU A 135 -13.46 5.82 -18.05
C GLU A 135 -12.51 5.98 -16.86
N LEU A 136 -12.91 5.49 -15.68
CA LEU A 136 -12.09 5.51 -14.48
C LEU A 136 -10.87 4.58 -14.62
N LEU A 137 -11.01 3.41 -15.23
CA LEU A 137 -9.88 2.53 -15.54
C LEU A 137 -8.83 3.26 -16.38
N ASN A 138 -9.25 3.93 -17.45
CA ASN A 138 -8.34 4.69 -18.31
C ASN A 138 -7.69 5.85 -17.55
N PHE A 139 -8.49 6.60 -16.76
CA PHE A 139 -7.99 7.67 -15.92
C PHE A 139 -6.90 7.20 -14.94
N ILE A 140 -7.15 6.10 -14.21
CA ILE A 140 -6.22 5.50 -13.26
C ILE A 140 -4.93 5.04 -13.96
N ARG A 141 -5.05 4.35 -15.10
CA ARG A 141 -3.89 3.92 -15.89
C ARG A 141 -3.04 5.10 -16.34
N THR A 142 -3.67 6.18 -16.83
CA THR A 142 -2.96 7.39 -17.24
C THR A 142 -2.27 8.06 -16.05
N LYS A 143 -2.95 8.23 -14.92
CA LYS A 143 -2.36 8.77 -13.68
C LYS A 143 -1.19 7.93 -13.20
N TRP A 144 -1.34 6.61 -13.18
CA TRP A 144 -0.27 5.68 -12.81
C TRP A 144 0.94 5.78 -13.73
N ALA A 145 0.73 5.84 -15.05
CA ALA A 145 1.83 6.02 -16.00
C ALA A 145 2.58 7.35 -15.77
N LEU A 146 1.84 8.45 -15.55
CA LEU A 146 2.41 9.77 -15.29
C LEU A 146 3.15 9.85 -13.95
N SER A 147 2.72 9.12 -12.92
CA SER A 147 3.36 9.15 -11.59
C SER A 147 4.86 8.80 -11.63
N LYS A 148 5.29 7.96 -12.60
CA LYS A 148 6.70 7.59 -12.80
C LYS A 148 7.60 8.78 -13.13
N THR A 149 7.01 9.87 -13.66
CA THR A 149 7.74 11.09 -13.99
C THR A 149 7.92 12.00 -12.77
N PHE A 150 7.00 11.93 -11.80
CA PHE A 150 6.96 12.84 -10.66
C PHE A 150 7.54 12.26 -9.37
N ILE A 151 7.54 10.93 -9.23
CA ILE A 151 8.03 10.21 -8.05
C ILE A 151 9.14 9.26 -8.52
N LYS A 152 10.36 9.44 -7.98
CA LYS A 152 11.57 8.70 -8.35
C LYS A 152 12.03 7.83 -7.19
#